data_AF-A0A255PW14-F1
#
_entry.id   AF-A0A255PW14-F1
#
_cell.length_a   1.000
_cell.length_b   1.000
_cell.length_c   1.000
_cell.angle_alpha   90.00
_cell.angle_beta   90.00
_cell.angle_gamma   90.00
#
_symmetry.space_group_name_H-M   'P 1'
#
loop_
_entity.id
_entity.type
_entity.pdbx_description
1 polymer ?
#
loop_
_entity_poly.entity_id
_entity_poly.type
_entity_poly.pdbx_seq_one_letter_code
_entity_poly.pdbx_strand_id
1 'polypeptide(L)'
;MTLLAAALWLLTLASAGWLTFLVGMAALWGLANGMSWAEVSDAVLPYALTVLGCAAALTALAFAPGIRRLTPPARLLLTGALACPLPACLALLTWVHTG
;
A
#
# COMPACT_ATOMS: atom_id res chain seq x y z
N MET A 1 -10.56 -19.70 7.61
CA MET A 1 -10.72 -18.86 6.41
C MET A 1 -10.87 -17.38 6.78
N THR A 2 -11.91 -17.01 7.54
CA THR A 2 -12.15 -15.63 8.01
C THR A 2 -11.04 -15.06 8.89
N LEU A 3 -10.56 -15.82 9.89
CA LEU A 3 -9.48 -15.39 10.77
C LEU A 3 -8.17 -15.10 10.00
N LEU A 4 -7.83 -15.96 9.04
CA LEU A 4 -6.64 -15.79 8.20
C LEU A 4 -6.76 -14.59 7.26
N ALA A 5 -7.91 -14.40 6.61
CA ALA A 5 -8.19 -13.18 5.84
C ALA A 5 -8.02 -11.93 6.71
N ALA A 6 -8.60 -11.94 7.91
CA ALA A 6 -8.52 -10.82 8.84
C ALA A 6 -7.06 -10.53 9.25
N ALA A 7 -6.29 -11.56 9.56
CA ALA A 7 -4.87 -11.41 9.90
C ALA A 7 -4.05 -10.80 8.74
N LEU A 8 -4.25 -11.29 7.50
CA LEU A 8 -3.56 -10.76 6.31
C LEU A 8 -3.91 -9.30 6.05
N TRP A 9 -5.19 -8.94 6.16
CA TRP A 9 -5.63 -7.56 5.98
C TRP A 9 -5.16 -6.63 7.10
N LEU A 10 -5.20 -7.08 8.35
CA LEU A 10 -4.66 -6.32 9.48
C LEU A 10 -3.16 -6.06 9.31
N LEU A 11 -2.39 -7.09 8.94
CA LEU A 11 -0.96 -6.93 8.68
C LEU A 11 -0.72 -5.97 7.51
N THR A 12 -1.46 -6.12 6.40
CA THR A 12 -1.35 -5.24 5.23
C THR A 12 -1.63 -3.78 5.60
N LEU A 13 -2.73 -3.52 6.32
CA LEU A 13 -3.12 -2.17 6.73
C LEU A 13 -2.14 -1.59 7.75
N ALA A 14 -1.65 -2.39 8.70
CA ALA A 14 -0.64 -1.97 9.65
C ALA A 14 0.67 -1.59 8.94
N SER A 15 1.14 -2.42 8.00
CA SER A 15 2.34 -2.13 7.20
C SER A 15 2.15 -0.91 6.29
N ALA A 16 1.01 -0.78 5.62
CA ALA A 16 0.71 0.38 4.79
C ALA A 16 0.60 1.67 5.62
N GLY A 17 -0.03 1.60 6.79
CA GLY A 17 -0.10 2.71 7.73
C GLY A 17 1.29 3.12 8.23
N TRP A 18 2.13 2.15 8.57
CA TRP A 18 3.51 2.38 8.99
C TRP A 18 4.34 3.05 7.89
N LEU A 19 4.28 2.54 6.65
CA LEU A 19 4.99 3.16 5.51
C LEU A 19 4.50 4.58 5.24
N THR A 20 3.18 4.80 5.29
CA THR A 20 2.60 6.13 5.08
C THR A 20 3.06 7.10 6.16
N PHE A 21 3.15 6.64 7.41
CA PHE A 21 3.73 7.43 8.50
C PHE A 21 5.20 7.77 8.24
N LEU A 22 6.03 6.80 7.83
CA LEU A 22 7.45 7.04 7.52
C LEU A 22 7.62 8.04 6.37
N VAL A 23 6.88 7.89 5.27
CA VAL A 23 6.91 8.81 4.13
C VAL A 23 6.46 10.21 4.57
N GLY A 24 5.39 10.30 5.36
CA GLY A 24 4.91 11.58 5.91
C GLY A 24 5.95 12.25 6.81
N MET A 25 6.61 11.48 7.69
CA MET A 25 7.67 11.99 8.56
C MET A 25 8.89 12.45 7.75
N ALA A 26 9.31 11.68 6.74
CA ALA A 26 10.41 12.05 5.86
C ALA A 26 10.09 13.35 5.09
N ALA A 27 8.86 13.50 4.60
CA ALA A 27 8.39 14.73 3.96
C ALA A 27 8.43 15.93 4.92
N LEU A 28 7.90 15.79 6.14
CA LEU A 28 7.90 16.85 7.16
C LEU A 28 9.34 17.25 7.56
N TRP A 29 10.23 16.28 7.72
CA TRP A 29 11.64 16.52 8.02
C TRP A 29 12.38 17.18 6.86
N GLY A 30 12.08 16.79 5.61
CA GLY A 30 12.61 17.44 4.42
C GLY A 30 12.26 18.93 4.39
N LEU A 31 10.98 19.27 4.61
CA LEU A 31 10.54 20.66 4.69
C LEU A 31 11.23 21.42 5.83
N ALA A 32 11.37 20.79 6.99
CA ALA A 32 12.07 21.39 8.13
C ALA A 32 13.56 21.66 7.83
N ASN A 33 14.19 20.85 6.99
CA ASN A 33 15.56 21.02 6.51
C ASN A 33 15.70 21.99 5.33
N GLY A 34 14.62 22.69 4.95
CA GLY A 34 14.64 23.71 3.90
C GLY A 34 14.37 23.19 2.49
N MET A 35 13.98 21.93 2.33
CA MET A 35 13.53 21.40 1.04
C MET A 35 12.26 22.13 0.60
N SER A 36 12.15 22.44 -0.69
CA SER A 36 10.97 23.06 -1.26
C SER A 36 9.80 22.06 -1.34
N TRP A 37 8.57 22.58 -1.37
CA TRP A 37 7.39 21.72 -1.55
C TRP A 37 7.43 20.94 -2.87
N ALA A 38 8.05 21.51 -3.92
CA ALA A 38 8.20 20.84 -5.20
C ALA A 38 9.03 19.55 -5.07
N GLU A 39 10.19 19.62 -4.41
CA GLU A 39 11.07 18.46 -4.18
C GLU A 39 10.43 17.40 -3.29
N VAL A 40 9.73 17.81 -2.23
CA VAL A 40 9.00 16.88 -1.36
C VAL A 40 7.85 16.22 -2.12
N SER A 41 7.12 16.98 -2.93
CA SER A 41 6.01 16.43 -3.71
C SER A 41 6.49 15.44 -4.76
N ASP A 42 7.66 15.65 -5.36
CA ASP A 42 8.24 14.74 -6.34
C ASP A 42 8.57 13.37 -5.73
N ALA A 43 8.96 13.34 -4.45
CA ALA A 43 9.18 12.10 -3.71
C ALA A 43 7.89 11.43 -3.21
N VAL A 44 6.91 12.22 -2.74
CA VAL A 44 5.68 11.70 -2.10
C VAL A 44 4.62 11.28 -3.13
N LEU A 45 4.53 11.99 -4.27
CA LEU A 45 3.56 11.73 -5.32
C LEU A 45 3.63 10.30 -5.89
N PRO A 46 4.79 9.76 -6.29
CA PRO A 46 4.88 8.39 -6.81
C PRO A 46 4.45 7.37 -5.76
N TYR A 47 4.78 7.58 -4.48
CA TYR A 47 4.30 6.73 -3.38
C TYR A 47 2.77 6.75 -3.29
N ALA A 48 2.17 7.94 -3.24
CA ALA A 48 0.72 8.10 -3.15
C ALA A 48 -0.02 7.48 -4.34
N LEU A 49 0.48 7.71 -5.56
CA LEU A 49 -0.08 7.12 -6.78
C LEU A 49 0.03 5.60 -6.78
N THR A 50 1.13 5.04 -6.28
CA THR A 50 1.30 3.59 -6.20
C THR A 50 0.32 2.98 -5.20
N VAL A 51 0.19 3.55 -4.00
CA VAL A 51 -0.79 3.09 -2.99
C VAL A 51 -2.21 3.14 -3.56
N LEU A 52 -2.59 4.24 -4.22
CA LEU A 52 -3.91 4.40 -4.83
C LEU A 52 -4.13 3.41 -5.97
N GLY A 53 -3.15 3.24 -6.86
CA GLY A 53 -3.20 2.31 -7.98
C GLY A 53 -3.33 0.86 -7.52
N CYS A 54 -2.61 0.49 -6.47
CA CYS A 54 -2.73 -0.82 -5.82
C CYS A 54 -4.12 -1.05 -5.21
N ALA A 55 -4.66 -0.06 -4.49
CA ALA A 55 -6.01 -0.15 -3.93
C ALA A 55 -7.08 -0.27 -5.04
N ALA A 56 -6.94 0.49 -6.12
CA ALA A 56 -7.81 0.41 -7.28
C ALA A 56 -7.73 -0.96 -7.97
N ALA A 57 -6.52 -1.50 -8.16
CA ALA A 57 -6.30 -2.82 -8.75
C ALA A 57 -6.91 -3.94 -7.91
N LEU A 58 -6.72 -3.92 -6.59
CA LEU A 58 -7.34 -4.90 -5.67
C LEU A 58 -8.86 -4.79 -5.68
N THR A 59 -9.40 -3.57 -5.77
CA THR A 59 -10.84 -3.32 -5.88
C THR A 59 -11.37 -3.89 -7.19
N ALA A 60 -10.75 -3.55 -8.32
CA ALA A 60 -11.12 -4.06 -9.64
C ALA A 60 -11.08 -5.60 -9.66
N LEU A 61 -10.06 -6.20 -9.03
CA LEU A 61 -9.90 -7.64 -8.91
C LEU A 61 -11.01 -8.28 -8.06
N ALA A 62 -11.34 -7.70 -6.90
CA ALA A 62 -12.47 -8.15 -6.08
C ALA A 62 -13.79 -8.14 -6.87
N PHE A 63 -13.88 -7.23 -7.84
CA PHE A 63 -15.00 -7.05 -8.74
C PHE A 63 -14.80 -7.70 -10.12
N ALA A 64 -13.82 -8.58 -10.33
CA ALA A 64 -13.69 -9.34 -11.56
C ALA A 64 -14.75 -10.48 -11.63
N PRO A 65 -15.31 -10.81 -12.81
CA PRO A 65 -16.42 -11.76 -12.93
C PRO A 65 -16.10 -13.17 -12.39
N GLY A 66 -14.83 -13.59 -12.42
CA GLY A 66 -14.39 -14.87 -11.81
C GLY A 66 -14.32 -14.83 -10.28
N ILE A 67 -14.04 -13.66 -9.70
CA ILE A 67 -13.80 -13.47 -8.26
C ILE A 67 -15.08 -13.08 -7.53
N ARG A 68 -15.99 -12.34 -8.18
CA ARG A 68 -17.32 -12.01 -7.63
C ARG A 68 -18.15 -13.25 -7.28
N ARG A 69 -17.91 -14.37 -7.99
CA ARG A 69 -18.59 -15.66 -7.76
C ARG A 69 -18.08 -16.40 -6.53
N LEU A 70 -16.93 -16.01 -5.99
CA LEU A 70 -16.40 -16.60 -4.76
C LEU A 70 -17.20 -16.14 -3.54
N THR A 71 -17.23 -16.99 -2.50
CA THR A 71 -17.81 -16.59 -1.22
C THR A 71 -17.04 -15.39 -0.65
N PRO A 72 -17.71 -14.48 0.09
CA PRO A 72 -17.05 -13.31 0.70
C PRO A 72 -15.74 -13.61 1.44
N PRO A 73 -15.63 -14.67 2.28
CA PRO A 73 -14.37 -14.98 2.96
C PRO A 73 -13.27 -15.47 2.01
N ALA A 74 -13.60 -16.22 0.95
CA ALA A 74 -12.63 -16.66 -0.03
C ALA A 74 -12.09 -15.48 -0.85
N ARG A 75 -12.97 -14.54 -1.20
CA ARG A 75 -12.57 -13.29 -1.89
C ARG A 75 -11.64 -12.44 -1.03
N LEU A 76 -11.94 -12.27 0.25
CA LEU A 76 -11.09 -11.53 1.20
C LEU A 76 -9.73 -12.21 1.43
N LEU A 77 -9.70 -13.54 1.47
CA LEU A 77 -8.47 -14.31 1.55
C LEU A 77 -7.59 -14.10 0.32
N LEU A 78 -8.18 -14.16 -0.88
CA LEU A 78 -7.46 -14.03 -2.13
C LEU A 78 -6.90 -12.60 -2.32
N THR A 79 -7.71 -11.58 -2.03
CA THR A 79 -7.24 -10.20 -2.07
C THR A 79 -6.23 -9.90 -0.96
N GLY A 80 -6.42 -10.45 0.25
CA GLY A 80 -5.47 -10.29 1.36
C GLY A 80 -4.12 -10.97 1.10
N ALA A 81 -4.12 -12.16 0.48
CA ALA A 81 -2.88 -12.84 0.09
C ALA A 81 -2.10 -12.07 -0.97
N LEU A 82 -2.81 -11.45 -1.93
CA LEU A 82 -2.20 -10.57 -2.93
C LEU A 82 -1.75 -9.24 -2.36
N ALA A 83 -2.45 -8.71 -1.36
CA ALA A 83 -2.12 -7.44 -0.72
C ALA A 83 -0.95 -7.58 0.28
N CYS A 84 -0.76 -8.74 0.91
CA CYS A 84 0.31 -8.97 1.88
C CYS A 84 1.74 -8.65 1.38
N PRO A 85 2.15 -8.99 0.14
CA PRO A 85 3.48 -8.62 -0.38
C PRO A 85 3.59 -7.15 -0.84
N LEU A 86 2.48 -6.43 -1.02
CA LEU A 86 2.51 -5.06 -1.56
C LEU A 86 3.31 -4.09 -0.67
N PRO A 87 3.10 -4.04 0.66
CA PRO A 87 3.90 -3.19 1.53
C PRO A 87 5.40 -3.52 1.46
N ALA A 88 5.77 -4.78 1.32
CA ALA A 88 7.17 -5.18 1.16
C ALA A 88 7.76 -4.72 -0.19
N CYS A 89 7.01 -4.85 -1.29
CA CYS A 89 7.42 -4.29 -2.59
C CYS A 89 7.56 -2.77 -2.55
N LEU A 90 6.63 -2.06 -1.91
CA LEU A 90 6.72 -0.61 -1.74
C LEU A 90 7.97 -0.21 -0.98
N ALA A 91 8.26 -0.89 0.14
CA ALA A 91 9.47 -0.65 0.94
C ALA A 91 10.76 -0.88 0.13
N LEU A 92 10.82 -1.94 -0.69
CA LEU A 92 11.96 -2.23 -1.55
C LEU A 92 12.11 -1.20 -2.67
N LEU A 93 11.00 -0.80 -3.32
CA LEU A 93 11.03 0.22 -4.36
C LEU A 93 11.50 1.57 -3.81
N THR A 94 11.00 1.97 -2.64
CA THR A 94 11.48 3.18 -1.97
C THR A 94 12.96 3.08 -1.65
N TRP A 95 13.41 1.94 -1.10
CA TRP A 95 14.83 1.72 -0.80
C TRP A 95 15.72 1.87 -2.03
N VAL A 96 15.35 1.26 -3.16
CA VAL A 96 16.14 1.33 -4.41
C VAL A 96 16.19 2.74 -5.00
N HIS A 97 15.15 3.57 -4.78
CA HIS A 97 15.12 4.93 -5.31
C HIS A 97 15.81 5.95 -4.40
N THR A 98 15.91 5.68 -3.10
CA THR A 98 16.45 6.64 -2.11
C THR A 98 17.77 6.23 -1.45
N GLY A 99 18.18 4.96 -1.54
CA GLY A 99 19.44 4.44 -0.97
C GLY A 99 20.54 4.36 -2.00
#